data_AF-A0A8X7TTK6-F1
#
_entry.id   AF-A0A8X7TTK6-F1
#
_cell.length_a   1.000
_cell.length_b   1.000
_cell.length_c   1.000
_cell.angle_alpha   90.00
_cell.angle_beta   90.00
_cell.angle_gamma   90.00
#
_symmetry.space_group_name_H-M   'P 1'
#
loop_
_entity.id
_entity.type
_entity.pdbx_description
1 polymer ?
#
loop_
_entity_poly.entity_id
_entity_poly.type
_entity_poly.pdbx_seq_one_letter_code
_entity_poly.pdbx_strand_id
1 'polypeptide(L)'
;MEDQNQTSFTFMIDNLSDKRTESPKFLNGGFVHVYSKEEDHKLYVYHFLWLANPESLRPGLIIRVSFFFVMLNQSGKELYRTKEMCKLFCDKVCDMARGWGCYEPLPLEFETNKIIS
;
A
#
# COMPACT_ATOMS: atom_id res chain seq x y z
N MET A 1 -12.07 22.30 -15.83
CA MET A 1 -10.82 22.39 -15.05
C MET A 1 -10.47 20.95 -14.74
N GLU A 2 -9.59 20.36 -15.52
CA GLU A 2 -9.09 19.01 -15.24
C GLU A 2 -8.26 19.13 -13.98
N ASP A 3 -8.85 18.77 -12.84
CA ASP A 3 -8.10 18.57 -11.61
C ASP A 3 -6.95 17.63 -11.96
N GLN A 4 -5.71 18.10 -11.74
CA GLN A 4 -4.54 17.26 -11.89
C GLN A 4 -4.71 16.10 -10.90
N ASN A 5 -5.18 14.95 -11.40
CA ASN A 5 -5.45 13.77 -10.61
C ASN A 5 -4.22 13.48 -9.76
N GLN A 6 -4.30 13.71 -8.45
CA GLN A 6 -3.21 13.47 -7.52
C GLN A 6 -2.81 11.98 -7.62
N THR A 7 -1.74 11.68 -8.35
CA THR A 7 -1.32 10.32 -8.68
C THR A 7 -0.52 9.64 -7.57
N SER A 8 -0.14 10.40 -6.53
CA SER A 8 0.62 9.93 -5.38
C SER A 8 -0.06 10.29 -4.07
N PHE A 9 -0.12 9.32 -3.18
CA PHE A 9 -0.62 9.48 -1.82
C PHE A 9 0.43 8.98 -0.83
N THR A 10 0.61 9.71 0.26
CA THR A 10 1.56 9.39 1.32
C THR A 10 0.85 9.48 2.66
N PHE A 11 1.06 8.49 3.52
CA PHE A 11 0.58 8.49 4.89
C PHE A 11 1.68 7.96 5.82
N MET A 12 1.65 8.39 7.07
CA MET A 12 2.60 7.95 8.08
C MET A 12 2.05 6.74 8.85
N ILE A 13 2.97 5.87 9.27
CA ILE A 13 2.67 4.72 10.13
C ILE A 13 3.56 4.88 11.35
N ASP A 14 2.95 5.06 12.53
CA ASP A 14 3.70 5.37 13.75
C ASP A 14 4.40 4.15 14.35
N ASN A 15 3.97 2.93 14.02
CA ASN A 15 4.60 1.68 14.47
C ASN A 15 4.33 0.54 13.48
N LEU A 16 5.39 -0.05 12.95
CA LEU A 16 5.35 -1.15 12.00
C LEU A 16 5.39 -2.54 12.66
N SER A 17 5.67 -2.72 13.95
CA SER A 17 5.80 -4.08 14.50
C SER A 17 4.43 -4.71 14.76
N ASP A 18 4.18 -5.88 14.16
CA ASP A 18 3.00 -6.75 14.31
C ASP A 18 1.65 -6.03 14.24
N LYS A 19 1.49 -5.15 13.25
CA LYS A 19 0.29 -4.32 13.11
C LYS A 19 -0.30 -4.36 11.71
N ARG A 20 -1.59 -4.03 11.68
CA ARG A 20 -2.37 -3.82 10.47
C ARG A 20 -2.86 -2.39 10.47
N THR A 21 -2.52 -1.64 9.43
CA THR A 21 -2.85 -0.22 9.28
C THR A 21 -3.50 0.01 7.93
N GLU A 22 -4.59 0.78 7.92
CA GLU A 22 -5.29 1.20 6.72
C GLU A 22 -5.04 2.70 6.50
N SER A 23 -4.76 3.09 5.26
CA SER A 23 -4.70 4.50 4.91
C SER A 23 -6.10 5.12 4.83
N PRO A 24 -6.21 6.45 4.97
CA PRO A 24 -7.36 7.17 4.43
C PRO A 24 -7.63 6.78 2.97
N LYS A 25 -8.90 6.82 2.58
CA LYS A 25 -9.30 6.60 1.18
C LYS A 25 -8.78 7.76 0.31
N PHE A 26 -8.16 7.42 -0.81
CA PHE A 26 -7.69 8.31 -1.86
C PHE A 26 -8.19 7.81 -3.22
N LEU A 27 -8.03 8.58 -4.30
CA LEU A 27 -8.31 8.18 -5.69
C LEU A 27 -9.51 7.23 -5.90
N ASN A 28 -10.72 7.78 -6.07
CA ASN A 28 -11.94 7.00 -6.32
C ASN A 28 -12.24 5.93 -5.24
N GLY A 29 -11.83 6.18 -3.99
CA GLY A 29 -12.07 5.28 -2.86
C GLY A 29 -11.03 4.18 -2.69
N GLY A 30 -9.92 4.22 -3.42
CA GLY A 30 -8.77 3.37 -3.15
C GLY A 30 -8.15 3.62 -1.78
N PHE A 31 -7.53 2.61 -1.17
CA PHE A 31 -6.79 2.76 0.09
C PHE A 31 -5.64 1.76 0.14
N VAL A 32 -4.60 2.08 0.89
CA VAL A 32 -3.47 1.17 1.12
C VAL A 32 -3.69 0.45 2.44
N HIS A 33 -3.61 -0.86 2.40
CA HIS A 33 -3.62 -1.72 3.56
C HIS A 33 -2.20 -2.26 3.77
N VAL A 34 -1.61 -1.90 4.91
CA VAL A 34 -0.27 -2.34 5.31
C VAL A 34 -0.41 -3.32 6.46
N TYR A 35 0.19 -4.50 6.29
CA TYR A 35 0.35 -5.47 7.35
C TYR A 35 1.83 -5.76 7.51
N SER A 36 2.26 -5.94 8.73
CA SER A 36 3.65 -6.22 9.03
C SER A 36 3.76 -7.31 10.07
N LYS A 37 4.80 -8.12 9.93
CA LYS A 37 5.07 -9.27 10.78
C LYS A 37 6.56 -9.39 11.03
N GLU A 38 6.97 -9.49 12.29
CA GLU A 38 8.34 -9.85 12.62
C GLU A 38 8.52 -11.38 12.54
N GLU A 39 9.50 -11.84 11.78
CA GLU A 39 9.84 -13.26 11.63
C GLU A 39 11.32 -13.42 11.23
N ASP A 40 12.03 -14.37 11.84
CA ASP A 40 13.45 -14.67 11.54
C ASP A 40 14.38 -13.45 11.54
N HIS A 41 14.24 -12.57 12.55
CA HIS A 41 15.00 -11.30 12.67
C HIS A 41 14.81 -10.34 11.49
N LYS A 42 13.67 -10.41 10.80
CA LYS A 42 13.27 -9.51 9.73
C LYS A 42 11.85 -9.01 9.96
N LEU A 43 11.60 -7.78 9.53
CA LEU A 43 10.26 -7.23 9.43
C LEU A 43 9.74 -7.48 8.02
N TYR A 44 8.75 -8.35 7.87
CA TYR A 44 8.04 -8.50 6.61
C TYR A 44 6.94 -7.45 6.53
N VAL A 45 6.99 -6.59 5.51
CA VAL A 45 5.94 -5.58 5.30
C VAL A 45 5.19 -5.89 4.02
N TYR A 46 3.90 -6.15 4.17
CA TYR A 46 2.93 -6.44 3.14
C TYR A 46 2.14 -5.18 2.82
N HIS A 47 2.09 -4.79 1.55
CA HIS A 47 1.40 -3.60 1.08
C HIS A 47 0.39 -3.99 0.03
N PHE A 48 -0.87 -3.59 0.22
CA PHE A 48 -1.93 -3.86 -0.73
C PHE A 48 -2.67 -2.58 -1.06
N LEU A 49 -2.88 -2.31 -2.35
CA LEU A 49 -3.82 -1.31 -2.81
C LEU A 49 -5.18 -1.98 -2.94
N TRP A 50 -6.17 -1.47 -2.23
CA TRP A 50 -7.55 -1.92 -2.26
C TRP A 50 -8.46 -0.84 -2.85
N LEU A 51 -9.57 -1.24 -3.46
CA LEU A 51 -10.65 -0.31 -3.83
C LEU A 51 -11.82 -0.48 -2.87
N ALA A 52 -12.26 0.61 -2.23
CA ALA A 52 -13.47 0.60 -1.41
C ALA A 52 -14.71 0.52 -2.31
N ASN A 53 -15.66 -0.35 -1.94
CA ASN A 53 -16.96 -0.52 -2.60
C ASN A 53 -16.89 -0.69 -4.13
N PRO A 54 -16.19 -1.71 -4.66
CA PRO A 54 -16.27 -2.00 -6.07
C PRO A 54 -17.70 -2.39 -6.51
N GLU A 55 -18.56 -2.82 -5.58
CA GLU A 55 -20.00 -3.06 -5.82
C GLU A 55 -20.81 -1.79 -6.14
N SER A 56 -20.32 -0.61 -5.74
CA SER A 56 -20.91 0.67 -6.15
C SER A 56 -20.52 1.06 -7.57
N LEU A 57 -19.50 0.40 -8.12
CA LEU A 57 -19.18 0.50 -9.53
C LEU A 57 -20.24 -0.27 -10.31
N ARG A 58 -20.57 0.21 -11.51
CA ARG A 58 -21.57 -0.46 -12.35
C ARG A 58 -21.17 -1.92 -12.55
N PRO A 59 -22.12 -2.87 -12.39
CA PRO A 59 -21.88 -4.29 -12.59
C PRO A 59 -21.08 -4.59 -13.87
N GLY A 60 -19.86 -5.12 -13.74
CA GLY A 60 -18.97 -5.40 -14.88
C GLY A 60 -17.94 -4.32 -15.22
N LEU A 61 -17.75 -3.32 -14.36
CA LEU A 61 -16.65 -2.38 -14.50
C LEU A 61 -15.31 -3.04 -14.13
N ILE A 62 -14.33 -2.92 -15.04
CA ILE A 62 -12.95 -3.34 -14.82
C ILE A 62 -12.09 -2.08 -14.84
N ILE A 63 -11.36 -1.84 -13.74
CA ILE A 63 -10.44 -0.71 -13.63
C ILE A 63 -9.02 -1.25 -13.74
N ARG A 64 -8.24 -0.73 -14.69
CA ARG A 64 -6.82 -1.00 -14.81
C ARG A 64 -6.04 0.07 -14.07
N VAL A 65 -5.21 -0.33 -13.11
CA VAL A 65 -4.38 0.58 -12.31
C VAL A 65 -2.92 0.15 -12.42
N SER A 66 -2.06 1.11 -12.72
CA SER A 66 -0.61 0.99 -12.59
C SER A 66 -0.17 1.70 -11.31
N PHE A 67 0.56 1.02 -10.44
CA PHE A 67 1.00 1.55 -9.16
C PHE A 67 2.29 0.89 -8.67
N PHE A 68 2.99 1.56 -7.75
CA PHE A 68 4.11 1.03 -6.98
C PHE A 68 4.03 1.57 -5.56
N PHE A 69 4.72 0.93 -4.63
CA PHE A 69 4.86 1.41 -3.26
C PHE A 69 6.26 1.97 -3.04
N VAL A 70 6.33 3.02 -2.22
CA VAL A 70 7.58 3.60 -1.74
C VAL A 70 7.48 3.69 -0.23
N MET A 71 8.47 3.14 0.47
CA MET A 71 8.62 3.38 1.89
C MET A 71 9.64 4.49 2.11
N LEU A 72 9.25 5.48 2.89
CA LEU A 72 10.09 6.60 3.28
C LEU A 72 10.44 6.44 4.77
N ASN A 73 11.63 6.87 5.14
CA ASN A 73 11.94 7.09 6.55
C ASN A 73 11.30 8.41 7.04
N GLN A 74 11.48 8.72 8.32
CA GLN A 74 10.95 9.95 8.93
C GLN A 74 11.50 11.25 8.32
N SER A 75 12.68 11.22 7.69
CA SER A 75 13.23 12.38 6.98
C SER A 75 12.77 12.48 5.52
N GLY A 76 11.85 11.62 5.08
CA GLY A 76 11.35 11.57 3.70
C GLY A 76 12.31 10.91 2.71
N LYS A 77 13.39 10.29 3.16
CA LYS A 77 14.32 9.53 2.32
C LYS A 77 13.73 8.17 1.98
N GLU A 78 13.78 7.79 0.70
CA GLU A 78 13.38 6.49 0.21
C GLU A 78 14.25 5.37 0.83
N LEU A 79 13.58 4.45 1.52
CA LEU A 79 14.18 3.22 2.06
C LEU A 79 14.16 2.12 1.00
N TYR A 80 13.01 1.95 0.34
CA TYR A 80 12.88 1.10 -0.83
C TYR A 80 11.67 1.50 -1.67
N ARG A 81 11.63 0.94 -2.88
CA ARG A 81 10.56 1.05 -3.84
C ARG A 81 10.30 -0.29 -4.50
N THR A 82 9.02 -0.63 -4.64
CA THR A 82 8.61 -1.86 -5.34
C THR A 82 8.69 -1.64 -6.86
N LYS A 83 8.79 -2.73 -7.62
CA LYS A 83 8.56 -2.64 -9.07
C LYS A 83 7.13 -2.15 -9.34
N GLU A 84 6.95 -1.48 -10.48
CA GLU A 84 5.62 -1.10 -10.93
C GLU A 84 4.78 -2.34 -11.20
N MET A 85 3.56 -2.34 -10.67
CA MET A 85 2.55 -3.35 -10.87
C MET A 85 1.42 -2.76 -11.71
N CYS A 86 0.97 -3.52 -12.70
CA CYS A 86 -0.23 -3.19 -13.46
C CYS A 86 -1.28 -4.27 -13.20
N LYS A 87 -2.38 -3.91 -12.55
CA LYS A 87 -3.42 -4.85 -12.11
C LYS A 87 -4.82 -4.41 -12.51
N LEU A 88 -5.71 -5.39 -12.63
CA LEU A 88 -7.12 -5.19 -12.92
C LEU A 88 -7.92 -5.36 -11.64
N PHE A 89 -8.73 -4.36 -11.31
CA PHE A 89 -9.68 -4.38 -10.20
C PHE A 89 -11.09 -4.54 -10.75
N CYS A 90 -11.91 -5.36 -10.11
CA CYS A 90 -13.30 -5.58 -10.52
C CYS A 90 -14.21 -5.88 -9.32
N ASP A 91 -15.51 -5.75 -9.55
CA ASP A 91 -16.58 -5.93 -8.59
C ASP A 91 -16.97 -7.40 -8.36
N LYS A 92 -16.81 -8.25 -9.38
CA LYS A 92 -17.47 -9.57 -9.46
C LYS A 92 -16.58 -10.81 -9.32
N VAL A 93 -15.25 -10.70 -9.37
CA VAL A 93 -14.38 -11.89 -9.58
C VAL A 93 -13.56 -12.24 -8.33
N CYS A 94 -14.22 -12.48 -7.19
CA CYS A 94 -13.63 -12.90 -5.91
C CYS A 94 -13.02 -11.76 -5.06
N ASP A 95 -13.08 -11.89 -3.73
CA ASP A 95 -12.53 -10.92 -2.76
C ASP A 95 -11.05 -10.58 -3.01
N MET A 96 -10.30 -11.51 -3.61
CA MET A 96 -8.91 -11.32 -4.02
C MET A 96 -8.75 -10.29 -5.15
N ALA A 97 -9.76 -10.02 -5.97
CA ALA A 97 -9.71 -9.02 -7.04
C ALA A 97 -9.97 -7.58 -6.54
N ARG A 98 -10.25 -7.40 -5.25
CA ARG A 98 -10.46 -6.10 -4.60
C ARG A 98 -9.17 -5.46 -4.11
N GLY A 99 -8.11 -6.27 -3.94
CA GLY A 99 -6.83 -5.83 -3.41
C GLY A 99 -5.64 -6.48 -4.12
N TRP A 100 -4.66 -5.69 -4.50
CA TRP A 100 -3.42 -6.17 -5.11
C TRP A 100 -2.21 -5.62 -4.38
N GLY A 101 -1.19 -6.46 -4.20
CA GLY A 101 -0.06 -6.08 -3.38
C GLY A 101 1.15 -6.99 -3.52
N CYS A 102 2.15 -6.69 -2.70
CA CYS A 102 3.38 -7.45 -2.56
C CYS A 102 3.86 -7.38 -1.11
N TYR A 103 4.90 -8.14 -0.80
CA TYR A 103 5.58 -8.07 0.48
C TYR A 103 7.07 -7.87 0.25
N GLU A 104 7.70 -7.13 1.15
CA GLU A 104 9.13 -6.87 1.13
C GLU A 104 9.72 -7.19 2.52
N PRO A 105 10.78 -8.03 2.60
CA PRO A 105 11.49 -8.26 3.83
C PRO A 105 12.43 -7.07 4.12
N LEU A 106 12.24 -6.42 5.25
CA LEU A 106 13.07 -5.31 5.72
C LEU A 106 13.93 -5.75 6.91
N PRO A 107 15.19 -5.27 6.99
CA PRO A 107 15.96 -5.31 8.21
C PRO A 107 15.19 -4.68 9.39
N LEU A 108 15.25 -5.29 10.58
CA LEU A 108 14.65 -4.75 11.81
C LEU A 108 15.19 -3.36 12.20
N GLU A 109 16.37 -3.00 11.69
CA GLU A 109 16.95 -1.66 11.86
C GLU A 109 16.03 -0.54 11.33
N PHE A 110 15.07 -0.86 10.45
CA PHE A 110 14.07 0.08 9.95
C PHE A 110 12.85 0.24 10.87
N GLU A 111 12.66 -0.61 11.90
CA GLU A 111 11.48 -0.55 12.78
C GLU A 111 11.51 0.60 13.78
N THR A 112 12.67 1.08 14.17
CA THR A 112 12.78 2.11 15.22
C THR A 112 14.09 2.83 15.06
N ASN A 113 14.08 4.17 15.17
CA ASN A 113 14.96 5.04 15.98
C ASN A 113 16.36 4.54 16.43
N LYS A 114 17.02 3.68 15.66
CA LYS A 114 18.38 3.14 15.85
C LYS A 114 19.28 3.54 14.68
N ILE A 115 18.93 4.60 13.96
CA ILE A 115 19.94 5.40 13.29
C ILE A 115 20.68 6.12 14.41
N ILE A 116 21.80 5.52 14.79
CA ILE A 116 22.80 6.00 15.73
C ILE A 116 23.00 7.51 15.52
N SER A 117 22.71 8.30 16.55
CA SER A 117 23.37 9.59 16.78
C SER A 117 24.74 9.34 17.39
#